data_AF-A0A183DIS7-F1
#
_entry.id   AF-A0A183DIS7-F1
#
_cell.length_a   1.000
_cell.length_b   1.000
_cell.length_c   1.000
_cell.angle_alpha   90.00
_cell.angle_beta   90.00
_cell.angle_gamma   90.00
#
_symmetry.space_group_name_H-M   'P 1'
#
loop_
_entity.id
_entity.type
_entity.pdbx_description
1 polymer ?
#
loop_
_entity_poly.entity_id
_entity_poly.type
_entity_poly.pdbx_seq_one_letter_code
_entity_poly.pdbx_strand_id
1 'polypeptide(L)' 'MLFLFQVMSRRLEFAADRYSVSLGYADELCRALIKLGKDNLSLPVDDPLYSMCNHSHPPIPERICAINKSK' A
#
# COMPACT_ATOMS: atom_id res chain seq x y z
N MET A 1 -22.09 4.49 2.00
CA MET A 1 -21.98 3.26 1.18
C MET A 1 -20.54 2.93 0.75
N LEU A 2 -19.60 3.89 0.72
CA LEU A 2 -18.22 3.65 0.24
C LEU A 2 -17.24 3.00 1.24
N PHE A 3 -17.40 3.14 2.56
CA PHE A 3 -16.40 2.70 3.54
C PHE A 3 -16.09 1.18 3.50
N LEU A 4 -17.13 0.35 3.39
CA LEU A 4 -16.95 -1.11 3.35
C LEU A 4 -16.13 -1.55 2.13
N PHE A 5 -16.35 -0.91 0.98
CA PHE A 5 -15.61 -1.16 -0.25
C PHE A 5 -14.14 -0.72 -0.12
N GLN A 6 -13.89 0.45 0.48
CA GLN A 6 -12.53 0.94 0.74
C GLN A 6 -11.76 -0.03 1.67
N VAL A 7 -12.40 -0.54 2.72
CA VAL A 7 -11.76 -1.51 3.63
C VAL A 7 -11.48 -2.84 2.92
N MET A 8 -12.41 -3.33 2.09
CA MET A 8 -12.17 -4.55 1.30
C MET A 8 -11.04 -4.36 0.28
N SER A 9 -11.02 -3.23 -0.44
CA SER A 9 -9.96 -2.88 -1.38
C SER A 9 -8.58 -2.88 -0.69
N ARG A 10 -8.47 -2.21 0.47
CA ARG A 10 -7.23 -2.20 1.27
C ARG A 10 -6.76 -3.61 1.65
N ARG A 11 -7.69 -4.52 2.01
CA ARG A 11 -7.32 -5.92 2.32
C ARG A 11 -6.81 -6.68 1.10
N LEU A 12 -7.38 -6.43 -0.08
CA LEU A 12 -6.95 -7.05 -1.33
C LEU A 12 -5.56 -6.55 -1.76
N GLU A 13 -5.26 -5.26 -1.58
CA GLU A 13 -3.91 -4.72 -1.82
C GLU A 13 -2.85 -5.44 -0.99
N PHE A 14 -3.08 -5.63 0.32
CA PHE A 14 -2.14 -6.37 1.15
C PHE A 14 -2.03 -7.86 0.77
N ALA A 15 -3.10 -8.47 0.26
CA ALA A 15 -3.05 -9.84 -0.24
C ALA A 15 -2.21 -9.93 -1.52
N ALA A 16 -2.35 -8.96 -2.43
CA ALA A 16 -1.54 -8.86 -3.64
C ALA A 16 -0.06 -8.62 -3.31
N ASP A 17 0.24 -7.71 -2.37
CA ASP A 17 1.62 -7.45 -1.92
C ASP A 17 2.28 -8.74 -1.38
N ARG A 18 1.55 -9.52 -0.56
CA ARG A 18 2.05 -10.82 -0.06
C ARG A 18 2.27 -11.83 -1.17
N TYR A 19 1.41 -11.86 -2.18
CA TYR A 19 1.58 -12.74 -3.33
C TYR A 19 2.86 -12.39 -4.10
N SER A 20 3.11 -11.10 -4.36
CA SER A 20 4.36 -10.64 -4.98
C SER A 20 5.60 -10.98 -4.14
N VAL A 21 5.50 -10.89 -2.81
CA VAL A 21 6.57 -11.34 -1.89
C VAL A 21 6.84 -12.84 -2.04
N SER A 22 5.79 -13.66 -2.10
CA SER A 22 5.92 -15.12 -2.25
C SER A 22 6.60 -15.53 -3.56
N LEU A 23 6.54 -14.67 -4.59
CA LEU A 23 7.21 -14.83 -5.87
C LEU A 23 8.66 -14.33 -5.88
N GLY A 24 9.15 -13.75 -4.78
CA GLY A 24 10.51 -13.19 -4.67
C GLY A 24 10.66 -11.74 -5.17
N TYR A 25 9.56 -11.07 -5.53
CA TYR A 25 9.58 -9.70 -6.06
C TYR A 25 9.47 -8.61 -4.98
N ALA A 26 9.72 -8.94 -3.71
CA ALA A 26 9.54 -8.01 -2.58
C ALA A 26 10.35 -6.70 -2.75
N ASP A 27 11.64 -6.82 -3.09
CA ASP A 27 12.52 -5.66 -3.23
C ASP A 27 12.21 -4.81 -4.48
N GLU A 28 11.79 -5.45 -5.57
CA GLU A 28 11.37 -4.76 -6.80
C GLU A 28 10.06 -4.00 -6.60
N LEU A 29 9.10 -4.62 -5.89
CA LEU A 29 7.82 -3.99 -5.55
C LEU A 29 8.03 -2.76 -4.67
N CYS A 30 8.87 -2.84 -3.63
CA CYS A 30 9.23 -1.69 -2.80
C CYS A 30 9.82 -0.55 -3.63
N ARG A 31 10.76 -0.84 -4.55
CA ARG A 31 11.36 0.18 -5.42
C ARG A 31 10.33 0.81 -6.36
N ALA A 32 9.45 0.00 -6.96
CA ALA A 32 8.39 0.47 -7.83
C ALA A 32 7.41 1.40 -7.10
N LEU A 33 7.01 1.02 -5.87
CA LEU A 33 6.12 1.84 -5.04
C LEU A 33 6.76 3.20 -4.66
N ILE A 34 8.05 3.20 -4.30
CA ILE A 34 8.78 4.45 -3.98
C ILE A 34 8.86 5.34 -5.22
N LYS A 35 9.20 4.76 -6.39
CA LYS A 35 9.27 5.50 -7.64
C LYS A 35 7.92 6.09 -8.03
N LEU A 36 6.85 5.29 -7.95
CA LEU A 36 5.50 5.73 -8.25
C LEU A 36 5.04 6.85 -7.31
N GLY A 37 5.33 6.73 -6.01
CA GLY A 37 5.03 7.77 -5.03
C GLY A 37 5.77 9.08 -5.32
N LYS A 38 7.04 8.99 -5.73
CA LYS A 38 7.85 10.14 -6.15
C LYS A 38 7.30 10.80 -7.41
N ASP A 39 6.97 10.01 -8.42
CA ASP A 39 6.49 10.50 -9.71
C ASP A 39 5.10 11.16 -9.57
N ASN A 40 4.25 10.63 -8.69
CA ASN A 40 2.93 11.17 -8.41
C ASN A 40 2.92 12.27 -7.32
N LEU A 41 4.09 12.67 -6.81
CA LEU A 41 4.21 13.64 -5.69
C LEU A 41 3.29 13.29 -4.51
N SER A 42 3.11 11.99 -4.25
CA SER A 42 2.23 11.50 -3.19
C SER A 42 2.80 11.92 -1.84
N LEU A 43 1.95 12.45 -0.97
CA LEU A 43 2.36 12.89 0.35
C LEU A 43 2.88 11.68 1.15
N PRO A 44 4.10 11.75 1.69
CA PRO A 44 4.69 10.63 2.43
C PRO A 44 4.06 10.46 3.82
N VAL A 45 3.30 11.44 4.30
CA VAL A 45 2.66 11.45 5.62
C VAL A 45 1.19 11.81 5.43
N ASP A 46 0.32 10.82 5.61
CA ASP A 46 -1.12 11.01 5.69
C ASP A 46 -1.61 10.81 7.11
N ASP A 47 -2.62 11.58 7.53
CA ASP A 47 -3.33 11.31 8.78
C ASP A 47 -4.05 9.95 8.70
N PRO A 48 -3.91 9.06 9.70
CA PRO A 48 -4.48 7.72 9.64
C PRO A 48 -6.01 7.69 9.49
N LEU A 49 -6.73 8.63 10.12
CA LEU A 49 -8.19 8.70 10.06
C LEU A 49 -8.64 9.24 8.71
N TYR A 50 -7.93 10.24 8.19
CA TYR A 50 -8.17 10.76 6.84
C TYR A 50 -7.90 9.70 5.77
N SER A 51 -6.77 9.00 5.84
CA SER A 51 -6.40 7.94 4.90
C SER A 51 -7.39 6.77 4.91
N MET A 52 -7.89 6.39 6.08
CA MET A 52 -8.86 5.31 6.21
C MET A 52 -10.22 5.64 5.56
N CYS A 53 -10.62 6.91 5.55
CA CYS A 53 -11.90 7.35 5.00
C CYS A 53 -11.80 7.79 3.52
N ASN A 54 -10.70 8.42 3.12
CA ASN A 54 -10.57 9.13 1.84
C ASN A 54 -9.67 8.40 0.83
N HIS A 55 -8.72 7.57 1.26
CA HIS A 55 -7.84 6.83 0.34
C HIS A 55 -8.34 5.41 0.10
N SER A 56 -8.53 5.07 -1.17
CA SER A 56 -8.90 3.70 -1.60
C SER A 56 -7.77 2.69 -1.44
N HIS A 57 -6.53 3.17 -1.37
CA HIS A 57 -5.33 2.36 -1.17
C HIS A 57 -4.65 2.74 0.15
N PRO A 58 -4.01 1.79 0.83
CA PRO A 58 -3.18 2.11 1.99
C PRO A 58 -1.99 2.99 1.57
N PRO A 59 -1.53 3.91 2.43
CA PRO A 59 -0.34 4.71 2.19
C PRO A 59 0.86 3.87 1.80
N ILE A 60 1.70 4.40 0.90
CA ILE A 60 2.91 3.74 0.42
C ILE A 60 3.83 3.27 1.57
N PRO A 61 4.07 4.07 2.65
CA PRO A 61 4.86 3.61 3.79
C PRO A 61 4.26 2.39 4.51
N GLU A 62 2.92 2.33 4.62
CA GLU A 62 2.21 1.21 5.27
C GLU A 62 2.39 -0.09 4.45
N ARG A 63 2.33 0.02 3.12
CA ARG A 63 2.59 -1.11 2.20
C ARG A 63 4.04 -1.59 2.27
N ILE A 64 5.00 -0.68 2.22
CA ILE A 64 6.43 -1.03 2.33
C ILE A 64 6.72 -1.72 3.66
N CYS A 65 6.14 -1.22 4.77
CA CYS A 65 6.26 -1.86 6.07
C CYS A 65 5.67 -3.29 6.07
N ALA A 66 4.49 -3.49 5.45
CA ALA A 66 3.85 -4.80 5.36
C ALA A 66 4.66 -5.79 4.50
N ILE A 67 5.24 -5.32 3.38
CA ILE A 67 6.13 -6.09 2.51
C ILE A 67 7.39 -6.51 3.27
N ASN A 68 8.06 -5.56 3.93
CA ASN A 68 9.28 -5.84 4.71
C ASN A 68 9.03 -6.80 5.89
N LYS A 69 7.84 -6.75 6.52
CA LYS A 69 7.47 -7.69 7.59
C LYS A 69 7.20 -9.11 7.07
N SER A 70 6.84 -9.24 5.79
CA SER A 70 6.51 -10.51 5.15
C SER A 70 7.69 -11.12 4.39
N LYS A 71 8.81 -10.40 4.28
CA LYS A 71 10.09 -10.85 3.75
C LYS A 71 10.78 -11.78 4.73
#